data_AF-A0A3C1CKK7-F1
#
_entry.id   AF-A0A3C1CKK7-F1
#
_cell.length_a   1.000
_cell.length_b   1.000
_cell.length_c   1.000
_cell.angle_alpha   90.00
_cell.angle_beta   90.00
_cell.angle_gamma   90.00
#
_symmetry.space_group_name_H-M   'P 1'
#
loop_
_entity.id
_entity.type
_entity.pdbx_description
1 polymer ?
#
loop_
_entity_poly.entity_id
_entity_poly.type
_entity_poly.pdbx_seq_one_letter_code
_entity_poly.pdbx_strand_id
1 'polypeptide(L)'
;MDDLVLISVDDHVVEPPDMFEGRMPARFADLAPRVENRDDGTEVWRFDGKEATNIGLNAVAGRPNDEWGFEPSRFSDMRAGCYDVDARVNDMNASGVLASLCFPSFPTISGALFTYRGDRAVSEVMVRAYND
;
A
#
# COMPACT_ATOMS: atom_id res chain seq x y z
N MET A 1 7.11 -25.86 -15.20
CA MET A 1 5.94 -25.43 -14.41
C MET A 1 4.99 -24.71 -15.36
N ASP A 2 4.90 -25.20 -16.60
CA ASP A 2 4.62 -24.33 -17.76
C ASP A 2 3.15 -24.40 -18.19
N ASP A 3 2.39 -25.29 -17.54
CA ASP A 3 0.96 -25.55 -17.77
C ASP A 3 0.08 -25.10 -16.58
N LEU A 4 0.67 -24.47 -15.56
CA LEU A 4 -0.07 -24.02 -14.37
C LEU A 4 -0.52 -22.58 -14.54
N VAL A 5 -1.82 -22.36 -14.36
CA VAL A 5 -2.44 -21.04 -14.26
C VAL A 5 -2.71 -20.78 -12.79
N LEU A 6 -1.98 -19.85 -12.19
CA LEU A 6 -2.06 -19.59 -10.75
C LEU A 6 -3.11 -18.51 -10.44
N ILE A 7 -3.79 -18.69 -9.31
CA ILE A 7 -4.60 -17.65 -8.67
C ILE A 7 -3.95 -17.38 -7.32
N SER A 8 -3.45 -16.15 -7.13
CA SER A 8 -2.98 -15.70 -5.81
C SER A 8 -4.18 -15.33 -4.95
N VAL A 9 -4.28 -15.92 -3.77
CA VAL A 9 -5.35 -15.64 -2.80
C VAL A 9 -4.91 -14.66 -1.72
N ASP A 10 -3.65 -14.23 -1.75
CA ASP A 10 -3.04 -13.35 -0.75
C ASP A 10 -1.89 -12.54 -1.39
N ASP A 11 -2.25 -11.43 -2.01
CA ASP A 11 -1.30 -10.39 -2.39
C ASP A 11 -1.65 -9.09 -1.67
N HIS A 12 -0.74 -8.12 -1.71
CA HIS A 12 -0.93 -6.81 -1.12
C HIS A 12 -0.56 -5.69 -2.08
N VAL A 13 -1.27 -4.57 -1.97
CA VAL A 13 -0.93 -3.31 -2.64
C VAL A 13 -0.14 -2.44 -1.67
N VAL A 14 0.97 -1.88 -2.12
CA VAL A 14 1.53 -0.69 -1.49
C VAL A 14 0.71 0.47 -2.01
N GLU A 15 -0.10 1.07 -1.13
CA GLU A 15 -1.01 2.13 -1.51
C GLU A 15 -0.31 3.28 -2.26
N PRO A 16 -0.81 3.70 -3.45
CA PRO A 16 -0.24 4.83 -4.18
C PRO A 16 -0.19 6.10 -3.32
N PRO A 17 0.86 6.92 -3.42
CA PRO A 17 1.05 8.08 -2.57
C PRO A 17 -0.06 9.13 -2.71
N ASP A 18 -0.72 9.17 -3.88
CA ASP A 18 -1.79 10.08 -4.25
C ASP A 18 -3.20 9.48 -4.05
N MET A 19 -3.33 8.27 -3.50
CA MET A 19 -4.60 7.54 -3.52
C MET A 19 -5.76 8.26 -2.80
N PHE A 20 -5.47 9.14 -1.84
CA PHE A 20 -6.51 9.91 -1.12
C PHE A 20 -6.79 11.28 -1.74
N GLU A 21 -6.01 11.71 -2.72
CA GLU A 21 -6.16 13.02 -3.35
C GLU A 21 -7.52 13.16 -4.02
N GLY A 22 -8.27 14.19 -3.63
CA GLY A 22 -9.61 14.45 -4.17
C GLY A 22 -10.72 13.47 -3.74
N ARG A 23 -10.41 12.42 -2.95
CA ARG A 23 -11.39 11.41 -2.50
C ARG A 23 -12.02 11.74 -1.14
N MET A 24 -11.50 12.74 -0.45
CA MET A 24 -12.00 13.18 0.86
C MET A 24 -12.97 14.37 0.74
N PRO A 25 -14.16 14.31 1.38
CA PRO A 25 -15.01 15.49 1.53
C PRO A 25 -14.27 16.63 2.22
N ALA A 26 -14.53 17.88 1.81
CA ALA A 26 -13.78 19.06 2.27
C ALA A 26 -13.62 19.17 3.80
N ARG A 27 -14.65 18.82 4.58
CA ARG A 27 -14.60 18.86 6.06
C ARG A 27 -13.65 17.83 6.70
N PHE A 28 -13.19 16.84 5.94
CA PHE A 28 -12.31 15.76 6.37
C PHE A 28 -10.97 15.75 5.61
N ALA A 29 -10.74 16.69 4.69
CA ALA A 29 -9.55 16.71 3.85
C ALA A 29 -8.25 16.72 4.67
N ASP A 30 -8.22 17.49 5.77
CA ASP A 30 -7.05 17.58 6.66
C ASP A 30 -6.75 16.28 7.43
N LEU A 31 -7.70 15.32 7.43
CA LEU A 31 -7.54 14.01 8.08
C LEU A 31 -7.01 12.94 7.12
N ALA A 32 -6.88 13.24 5.82
CA ALA A 32 -6.43 12.28 4.83
C ALA A 32 -5.04 11.72 5.19
N PRO A 33 -4.84 10.40 5.08
CA PRO A 33 -3.50 9.82 5.11
C PRO A 33 -2.63 10.47 4.03
N ARG A 34 -1.34 10.64 4.33
CA ARG A 34 -0.37 11.19 3.37
C ARG A 34 0.99 10.55 3.53
N VAL A 35 1.73 10.48 2.43
CA VAL A 35 3.15 10.11 2.44
C VAL A 35 3.97 11.34 2.78
N GLU A 36 4.92 11.21 3.70
CA GLU A 36 5.86 12.27 4.08
C GLU A 36 7.31 11.80 3.92
N ASN A 37 8.15 12.70 3.42
CA ASN A 37 9.60 12.51 3.37
C ASN A 37 10.22 12.84 4.74
N ARG A 38 11.12 12.00 5.23
CA ARG A 38 11.92 12.25 6.42
C ARG A 38 13.30 12.81 6.07
N ASP A 39 13.96 13.38 7.07
CA ASP A 39 15.31 13.98 6.94
C ASP A 39 16.39 12.94 6.60
N ASP A 40 16.17 11.68 6.97
CA ASP A 40 17.06 10.55 6.64
C ASP A 40 16.86 10.01 5.21
N GLY A 41 15.94 10.61 4.45
CA GLY A 41 15.62 10.22 3.09
C GLY A 41 14.61 9.09 2.97
N THR A 42 13.98 8.63 4.06
CA THR A 42 12.90 7.63 4.01
C THR A 42 11.53 8.26 3.78
N GLU A 43 10.57 7.48 3.28
CA GLU A 43 9.17 7.89 3.07
C GLU A 43 8.24 7.11 4.01
N VAL A 44 7.28 7.80 4.64
CA VAL A 44 6.33 7.17 5.57
C VAL A 44 4.90 7.66 5.40
N TRP A 45 3.94 6.77 5.62
CA TRP A 45 2.55 7.15 5.77
C TRP A 45 2.33 7.81 7.14
N ARG A 46 1.78 9.02 7.16
CA ARG A 46 1.19 9.65 8.35
C ARG A 46 -0.31 9.56 8.31
N PHE A 47 -0.89 9.14 9.43
CA PHE A 47 -2.33 9.15 9.66
C PHE A 47 -2.62 9.35 11.16
N ASP A 48 -3.58 10.23 11.48
CA ASP A 48 -4.03 10.49 12.86
C ASP A 48 -2.89 10.83 13.84
N GLY A 49 -1.91 11.62 13.38
CA GLY A 49 -0.74 12.01 14.18
C GLY A 49 0.25 10.88 14.46
N LYS A 50 0.04 9.70 13.86
CA LYS A 50 0.93 8.55 13.95
C LYS A 50 1.61 8.31 12.62
N GLU A 51 2.84 7.82 12.70
CA GLU A 51 3.53 7.25 11.55
C GLU A 51 3.13 5.78 11.47
N ALA A 52 2.56 5.36 10.34
CA ALA A 52 2.39 3.95 10.05
C ALA A 52 3.77 3.34 9.75
N THR A 53 4.05 2.19 10.34
CA THR A 53 5.37 1.56 10.24
C THR A 53 5.62 1.10 8.81
N ASN A 54 6.61 1.74 8.18
CA ASN A 54 7.29 1.44 6.91
C ASN A 54 6.42 1.00 5.72
N ILE A 55 6.44 1.82 4.66
CA ILE A 55 5.80 1.59 3.36
C ILE A 55 6.32 0.31 2.68
N GLY A 56 7.54 -0.14 3.01
CA GLY A 56 8.29 -1.12 2.22
C GLY A 56 8.81 -2.36 2.92
N LEU A 57 8.55 -2.59 4.23
CA LEU A 57 9.18 -3.70 4.96
C LEU A 57 8.94 -5.10 4.33
N ASN A 58 7.95 -5.24 3.45
CA ASN A 58 7.62 -6.48 2.72
C ASN A 58 7.60 -6.32 1.18
N ALA A 59 8.02 -5.18 0.63
CA ALA A 59 7.99 -4.91 -0.82
C ALA A 59 9.33 -5.24 -1.51
N VAL A 60 9.97 -6.35 -1.14
CA VAL A 60 11.29 -6.79 -1.64
C VAL A 60 11.21 -7.70 -2.87
N ALA A 61 10.09 -7.68 -3.58
CA ALA A 61 9.87 -8.53 -4.76
C ALA A 61 11.00 -8.32 -5.80
N GLY A 62 11.67 -9.40 -6.17
CA GLY A 62 12.78 -9.38 -7.12
C GLY A 62 14.14 -8.99 -6.55
N ARG A 63 14.26 -8.70 -5.24
CA ARG A 63 15.56 -8.47 -4.58
C ARG A 63 16.20 -9.78 -4.12
N PRO A 64 17.54 -9.90 -4.16
CA PRO A 64 18.27 -11.02 -3.56
C PRO A 64 17.95 -11.18 -2.06
N ASN A 65 17.89 -12.42 -1.59
CA ASN A 65 17.50 -12.72 -0.20
C ASN A 65 18.46 -12.13 0.84
N ASP A 66 19.74 -11.98 0.50
CA ASP A 66 20.77 -11.37 1.33
C ASP A 66 20.69 -9.83 1.38
N GLU A 67 19.87 -9.22 0.54
CA GLU A 67 19.52 -7.79 0.60
C GLU A 67 18.21 -7.52 1.36
N TRP A 68 17.53 -8.56 1.86
CA TRP A 68 16.31 -8.39 2.64
C TRP A 68 16.64 -7.74 3.99
N GLY A 69 16.06 -6.57 4.24
CA GLY A 69 16.30 -5.78 5.45
C GLY A 69 15.18 -4.78 5.69
N PHE A 70 15.49 -3.64 6.29
CA PHE A 70 14.54 -2.54 6.47
C PHE A 70 14.27 -1.73 5.20
N GLU A 71 14.95 -2.08 4.11
CA GLU A 71 14.79 -1.51 2.76
C GLU A 71 13.88 -2.42 1.93
N PRO A 72 12.93 -1.90 1.14
CA PRO A 72 12.80 -0.53 0.66
C PRO A 72 12.26 0.45 1.69
N SER A 73 12.81 1.66 1.69
CA SER A 73 12.40 2.76 2.56
C SER A 73 11.75 3.93 1.79
N ARG A 74 11.66 3.79 0.46
CA ARG A 74 11.00 4.72 -0.47
C ARG A 74 10.25 3.97 -1.57
N PHE A 75 9.27 4.63 -2.21
CA PHE A 75 8.57 4.09 -3.38
C PHE A 75 9.52 3.82 -4.56
N SER A 76 10.56 4.64 -4.72
CA SER A 76 11.56 4.48 -5.78
C SER A 76 12.40 3.21 -5.65
N ASP A 77 12.45 2.63 -4.45
CA ASP A 77 13.25 1.44 -4.15
C ASP A 77 12.45 0.15 -4.41
N MET A 78 11.15 0.28 -4.68
CA MET A 78 10.23 -0.82 -4.93
C MET A 78 10.07 -1.03 -6.43
N ARG A 79 9.75 -2.27 -6.84
CA ARG A 79 9.21 -2.49 -8.19
C ARG A 79 7.92 -1.67 -8.32
N ALA A 80 7.74 -1.00 -9.46
CA ALA A 80 6.54 -0.22 -9.73
C ALA A 80 5.26 -1.07 -9.56
N GLY A 81 5.30 -2.37 -9.88
CA GLY A 81 4.18 -3.29 -9.69
C GLY A 81 3.71 -3.48 -8.23
N CYS A 82 4.42 -2.93 -7.24
CA CYS A 82 3.94 -2.87 -5.86
C CYS A 82 2.84 -1.81 -5.65
N TYR A 83 2.80 -0.74 -6.45
CA TYR A 83 1.86 0.38 -6.30
C TYR A 83 1.21 0.85 -7.62
N ASP A 84 1.67 0.38 -8.78
CA ASP A 84 1.09 0.66 -10.09
C ASP A 84 0.42 -0.60 -10.67
N VAL A 85 -0.85 -0.49 -11.03
CA VAL A 85 -1.67 -1.64 -11.45
C VAL A 85 -1.24 -2.21 -12.81
N ASP A 86 -0.83 -1.37 -13.75
CA ASP A 86 -0.43 -1.82 -15.08
C ASP A 86 0.93 -2.53 -15.01
N ALA A 87 1.85 -2.00 -14.20
CA ALA A 87 3.10 -2.68 -13.87
C ALA A 87 2.86 -4.00 -13.12
N ARG A 88 1.85 -4.06 -12.22
CA ARG A 88 1.48 -5.28 -11.50
C ARG A 88 1.01 -6.38 -12.45
N VAL A 89 0.19 -6.04 -13.45
CA VAL A 89 -0.27 -6.99 -14.48
C VAL A 89 0.92 -7.58 -15.25
N ASN A 90 1.94 -6.78 -15.55
CA ASN A 90 3.16 -7.28 -16.19
C ASN A 90 3.94 -8.25 -15.28
N ASP A 91 4.04 -7.94 -13.98
CA ASP A 91 4.67 -8.84 -13.00
C ASP A 91 3.88 -10.14 -12.82
N MET A 92 2.55 -10.08 -12.86
CA MET A 92 1.66 -11.27 -12.85
C MET A 92 1.86 -12.14 -14.09
N ASN A 93 1.94 -11.53 -15.29
CA ASN A 93 2.22 -12.24 -16.55
C ASN A 93 3.56 -12.97 -16.50
N ALA A 94 4.61 -12.30 -16.00
CA ALA A 94 5.94 -12.90 -15.85
C ALA A 94 5.97 -14.06 -14.83
N SER A 95 5.06 -14.03 -13.84
CA SER A 95 5.00 -15.00 -12.75
C SER A 95 3.97 -16.13 -12.96
N GLY A 96 3.26 -16.15 -14.10
CA GLY A 96 2.21 -17.13 -14.38
C GLY A 96 0.96 -16.99 -13.50
N VAL A 97 0.70 -15.79 -12.97
CA VAL A 97 -0.47 -15.49 -12.14
C VAL A 97 -1.58 -14.89 -13.00
N LEU A 98 -2.72 -15.56 -13.08
CA LEU A 98 -3.90 -15.10 -13.83
C LEU A 98 -4.71 -14.06 -13.04
N ALA A 99 -4.90 -14.32 -11.75
CA ALA A 99 -5.74 -13.52 -10.88
C ALA A 99 -5.12 -13.41 -9.50
N SER A 100 -5.42 -12.31 -8.82
CA SER A 100 -4.89 -11.97 -7.52
C SER A 100 -5.98 -11.34 -6.66
N LEU A 101 -6.11 -11.82 -5.42
CA LEU A 101 -6.82 -11.12 -4.37
C LEU A 101 -5.84 -10.20 -3.65
N CYS A 102 -6.08 -8.89 -3.72
CA CYS A 102 -5.17 -7.88 -3.22
C CYS A 102 -5.73 -7.23 -1.94
N PHE A 103 -4.96 -7.26 -0.86
CA PHE A 103 -5.28 -6.68 0.43
C PHE A 103 -4.52 -5.38 0.69
N PRO A 104 -5.05 -4.51 1.58
CA PRO A 104 -4.33 -3.31 2.00
C PRO A 104 -2.99 -3.58 2.69
N SER A 105 -2.11 -2.59 2.70
CA SER A 105 -0.85 -2.61 3.45
C SER A 105 -0.84 -1.62 4.60
N PHE A 106 -0.73 -0.31 4.32
CA PHE A 106 -0.53 0.70 5.37
C PHE A 106 -1.69 0.79 6.37
N PRO A 107 -2.98 0.63 5.99
CA PRO A 107 -4.07 0.76 6.94
C PRO A 107 -4.35 -0.56 7.66
N THR A 108 -3.33 -1.43 7.79
CA THR A 108 -3.41 -2.86 8.14
C THR A 108 -4.09 -3.70 7.06
N ILE A 109 -3.90 -5.03 7.08
CA ILE A 109 -4.44 -5.99 6.09
C ILE A 109 -5.97 -5.96 5.90
N SER A 110 -6.71 -5.22 6.74
CA SER A 110 -8.17 -5.12 6.71
C SER A 110 -8.71 -3.69 6.74
N GLY A 111 -7.83 -2.68 6.68
CA GLY A 111 -8.24 -1.28 6.86
C GLY A 111 -8.52 -0.88 8.31
N ALA A 112 -8.23 -1.75 9.29
CA ALA A 112 -8.53 -1.53 10.71
C ALA A 112 -7.93 -0.24 11.28
N LEU A 113 -6.81 0.26 10.71
CA LEU A 113 -6.19 1.51 11.15
C LEU A 113 -7.18 2.68 11.17
N PHE A 114 -8.11 2.75 10.21
CA PHE A 114 -9.11 3.80 10.10
C PHE A 114 -10.13 3.81 11.26
N THR A 115 -10.20 2.72 12.03
CA THR A 115 -11.12 2.55 13.16
C THR A 115 -10.52 2.95 14.50
N TYR A 116 -9.19 3.02 14.60
CA TYR A 116 -8.49 3.15 15.89
C TYR A 116 -8.73 4.47 16.60
N ARG A 117 -9.13 5.52 15.87
CA ARG A 117 -9.52 6.81 16.46
C ARG A 117 -10.84 6.73 17.23
N GLY A 118 -11.70 5.75 16.94
CA GLY A 118 -13.01 5.57 17.58
C GLY A 118 -14.10 6.56 17.14
N ASP A 119 -13.82 7.41 16.13
CA ASP A 119 -14.82 8.31 15.54
C ASP A 119 -15.44 7.66 14.30
N ARG A 120 -16.72 7.26 14.43
CA ARG A 120 -17.45 6.58 13.35
C ARG A 120 -17.50 7.40 12.05
N ALA A 121 -17.67 8.72 12.14
CA ALA A 121 -17.80 9.55 10.95
C ALA A 121 -16.48 9.63 10.18
N VAL A 122 -15.36 9.67 10.92
CA VAL A 122 -14.01 9.62 10.34
C VAL A 122 -13.74 8.22 9.76
N SER A 123 -14.02 7.15 10.49
CA SER A 123 -13.80 5.78 10.00
C SER A 123 -14.58 5.49 8.72
N GLU A 124 -15.85 5.88 8.67
CA GLU A 124 -16.69 5.66 7.49
C GLU A 124 -16.14 6.37 6.26
N VAL A 125 -15.74 7.64 6.38
CA VAL A 125 -15.24 8.39 5.23
C VAL A 125 -13.90 7.85 4.74
N MET A 126 -13.01 7.40 5.63
CA MET A 126 -11.71 6.83 5.26
C MET A 126 -11.87 5.50 4.53
N VAL A 127 -12.74 4.61 5.01
CA VAL A 127 -13.02 3.33 4.35
C VAL A 127 -13.67 3.55 2.98
N ARG A 128 -14.57 4.53 2.86
CA ARG A 128 -15.16 4.89 1.56
C ARG A 128 -14.10 5.41 0.60
N ALA A 129 -13.27 6.35 1.04
CA ALA A 129 -12.21 6.92 0.20
C ALA A 129 -11.16 5.88 -0.23
N TYR A 130 -10.90 4.86 0.59
CA TYR A 130 -10.01 3.74 0.24
C TYR A 130 -10.60 2.83 -0.85
N ASN A 131 -11.92 2.61 -0.82
CA ASN A 131 -12.61 1.66 -1.70
C ASN A 131 -13.06 2.27 -3.05
N ASP A 132 -13.07 3.60 -3.17
CA ASP A 132 -13.34 4.33 -4.41
C ASP A 132 -12.11 4.32 -5.34
#